data_AF-A0A9E3GBZ1-F1
#
_entry.id   AF-A0A9E3GBZ1-F1
#
_cell.length_a   1.000
_cell.length_b   1.000
_cell.length_c   1.000
_cell.angle_alpha   90.00
_cell.angle_beta   90.00
_cell.angle_gamma   90.00
#
_symmetry.space_group_name_H-M   'P 1'
#
loop_
_entity.id
_entity.type
_entity.pdbx_description
1 polymer ?
#
loop_
_entity_poly.entity_id
_entity_poly.type
_entity_poly.pdbx_seq_one_letter_code
_entity_poly.pdbx_strand_id
1 'polypeptide(L)'
;MSGTNRHGRPTAAELVAAVAEFLEGDVRDATSGQVNFHARVAANALRMVERELLNADHSEVDAALAHLGFGDEAALAAAIRAGELDAGPDDVLAGLRAVVGHRLAAAHPGYDSC
;
A
#
# COMPACT_ATOMS: atom_id res chain seq x y z
N MET A 1 13.70 3.49 -15.08
CA MET A 1 14.55 2.64 -15.96
C MET A 1 13.98 1.24 -15.91
N SER A 2 13.49 0.73 -17.05
CA SER A 2 12.78 -0.56 -17.15
C SER A 2 13.78 -1.72 -17.03
N GLY A 3 13.72 -2.46 -15.92
CA GLY A 3 14.50 -3.68 -15.69
C GLY A 3 13.80 -4.88 -16.32
N THR A 4 14.00 -5.10 -17.61
CA THR A 4 13.52 -6.28 -18.31
C THR A 4 14.21 -7.53 -17.74
N ASN A 5 13.48 -8.36 -17.00
CA ASN A 5 13.97 -9.63 -16.49
C ASN A 5 14.08 -10.64 -17.64
N ARG A 6 15.30 -10.82 -18.17
CA ARG A 6 15.65 -11.68 -19.33
C ARG A 6 15.37 -13.17 -19.14
N HIS A 7 14.79 -13.60 -18.02
CA HIS A 7 14.38 -14.99 -17.79
C HIS A 7 12.86 -15.23 -17.83
N GLY A 8 12.06 -14.24 -18.23
CA GLY A 8 10.61 -14.44 -18.47
C GLY A 8 9.83 -14.89 -17.23
N ARG A 9 10.41 -14.76 -16.04
CA ARG A 9 9.75 -15.14 -14.79
C ARG A 9 8.88 -13.97 -14.33
N PRO A 10 7.58 -14.19 -14.08
CA PRO A 10 6.68 -13.14 -13.66
C PRO A 10 7.14 -12.52 -12.34
N THR A 11 6.93 -11.22 -12.21
CA THR A 11 7.09 -10.44 -10.99
C THR A 11 6.08 -10.89 -9.93
N ALA A 12 6.33 -10.53 -8.66
CA ALA A 12 5.37 -10.81 -7.59
C ALA A 12 4.01 -10.16 -7.86
N ALA A 13 4.00 -8.93 -8.39
CA ALA A 13 2.76 -8.22 -8.75
C ALA A 13 1.99 -8.98 -9.85
N GLU A 14 2.67 -9.43 -10.91
CA GLU A 14 2.05 -10.22 -11.99
C GLU A 14 1.50 -11.56 -11.49
N LEU A 15 2.18 -12.23 -10.56
CA LEU A 15 1.68 -13.46 -9.94
C LEU A 15 0.43 -13.20 -9.09
N VAL A 16 0.42 -12.14 -8.29
CA VAL A 16 -0.72 -11.74 -7.47
C VAL A 16 -1.92 -11.37 -8.35
N ALA A 17 -1.68 -10.62 -9.43
CA ALA A 17 -2.69 -10.26 -10.42
C ALA A 17 -3.34 -11.51 -11.04
N ALA A 18 -2.53 -12.46 -11.50
CA ALA A 18 -3.01 -13.70 -12.11
C ALA A 18 -3.88 -14.53 -11.15
N VAL A 19 -3.53 -14.58 -9.85
CA VAL A 19 -4.33 -15.27 -8.84
C VAL A 19 -5.64 -14.53 -8.57
N ALA A 20 -5.62 -13.20 -8.49
CA ALA A 20 -6.82 -12.39 -8.31
C ALA A 20 -7.81 -12.60 -9.48
N GLU A 21 -7.31 -12.61 -10.72
CA GLU A 21 -8.12 -12.85 -11.93
C GLU A 21 -8.75 -14.25 -11.94
N PHE A 22 -7.98 -15.29 -11.59
CA PHE A 22 -8.49 -16.65 -11.46
C PHE A 22 -9.61 -16.75 -10.40
N LEU A 23 -9.43 -16.06 -9.26
CA LEU A 23 -10.45 -16.01 -8.22
C LEU A 23 -11.70 -15.25 -8.68
N GLU A 24 -11.54 -14.16 -9.43
CA GLU A 24 -12.64 -13.31 -9.92
C GLU A 24 -13.47 -13.98 -11.02
N GLY A 25 -12.83 -14.77 -11.88
CA GLY A 25 -13.44 -15.56 -12.94
C GLY A 25 -13.75 -16.98 -12.50
N ASP A 26 -12.88 -17.92 -12.88
CA ASP A 26 -13.09 -19.38 -12.76
C ASP A 26 -13.64 -19.83 -11.41
N VAL A 27 -13.08 -19.34 -10.29
CA VAL A 27 -13.52 -19.77 -8.95
C VAL A 27 -14.89 -19.21 -8.60
N ARG A 28 -15.19 -17.97 -8.99
CA ARG A 28 -16.50 -17.38 -8.74
C ARG A 28 -17.57 -17.99 -9.64
N ASP A 29 -17.25 -18.31 -10.88
CA ASP A 29 -18.20 -18.99 -11.78
C ASP A 29 -18.49 -20.43 -11.31
N ALA A 30 -17.52 -21.09 -10.70
CA ALA A 30 -17.65 -22.45 -10.19
C ALA A 30 -18.24 -22.56 -8.76
N THR A 31 -18.43 -21.45 -8.04
CA THR A 31 -18.85 -21.47 -6.62
C THR A 31 -20.02 -20.53 -6.34
N SER A 32 -20.76 -20.82 -5.27
CA SER A 32 -21.88 -19.99 -4.81
C SER A 32 -21.87 -19.80 -3.29
N GLY A 33 -22.75 -18.94 -2.78
CA GLY A 33 -22.91 -18.69 -1.36
C GLY A 33 -21.63 -18.15 -0.70
N GLN A 34 -21.29 -18.71 0.47
CA GLN A 34 -20.19 -18.23 1.30
C GLN A 34 -18.81 -18.36 0.60
N VAL A 35 -18.60 -19.42 -0.17
CA VAL A 35 -17.31 -19.64 -0.86
C VAL A 35 -17.10 -18.59 -1.96
N ASN A 36 -18.15 -18.28 -2.73
CA ASN A 36 -18.09 -17.22 -3.75
C ASN A 36 -17.80 -15.85 -3.12
N PHE A 37 -18.41 -15.56 -1.96
CA PHE A 37 -18.13 -14.34 -1.22
C PHE A 37 -16.66 -14.26 -0.78
N HIS A 38 -16.12 -15.33 -0.20
CA HIS A 38 -14.71 -15.38 0.21
C HIS A 38 -13.75 -15.28 -0.96
N ALA A 39 -14.08 -15.86 -2.12
CA ALA A 39 -13.27 -15.70 -3.34
C ALA A 39 -13.17 -14.22 -3.76
N ARG A 40 -14.28 -13.48 -3.69
CA ARG A 40 -14.29 -12.03 -3.94
C ARG A 40 -13.49 -11.25 -2.89
N VAL A 41 -13.59 -11.61 -1.62
CA VAL A 41 -12.80 -10.97 -0.55
C VAL A 41 -11.31 -11.21 -0.77
N ALA A 42 -10.91 -12.44 -1.08
CA ALA A 42 -9.53 -12.81 -1.35
C ALA A 42 -8.98 -12.06 -2.58
N ALA A 43 -9.74 -12.00 -3.67
CA ALA A 43 -9.36 -11.24 -4.86
C ALA A 43 -9.14 -9.76 -4.54
N ASN A 44 -10.05 -9.13 -3.79
CA ASN A 44 -9.89 -7.73 -3.36
C ASN A 44 -8.63 -7.51 -2.52
N ALA A 45 -8.34 -8.42 -1.59
CA ALA A 45 -7.12 -8.35 -0.78
C ALA A 45 -5.85 -8.50 -1.65
N LEU A 46 -5.86 -9.41 -2.62
CA LEU A 46 -4.77 -9.57 -3.58
C LEU A 46 -4.59 -8.31 -4.45
N ARG A 47 -5.68 -7.66 -4.87
CA ARG A 47 -5.60 -6.37 -5.59
C ARG A 47 -4.97 -5.27 -4.73
N MET A 48 -5.18 -5.27 -3.42
CA MET A 48 -4.48 -4.34 -2.52
C MET A 48 -2.97 -4.63 -2.49
N VAL A 49 -2.59 -5.89 -2.33
CA VAL A 49 -1.18 -6.31 -2.34
C VAL A 49 -0.51 -6.03 -3.70
N GLU A 50 -1.21 -6.25 -4.80
CA GLU A 50 -0.74 -5.91 -6.15
C GLU A 50 -0.38 -4.43 -6.24
N ARG A 51 -1.26 -3.54 -5.74
CA ARG A 51 -1.00 -2.10 -5.72
C ARG A 51 0.18 -1.73 -4.84
N GLU A 52 0.32 -2.33 -3.66
CA GLU A 52 1.50 -2.11 -2.79
C GLU A 52 2.79 -2.54 -3.49
N LEU A 53 2.78 -3.68 -4.20
CA LEU A 53 3.93 -4.18 -4.94
C LEU A 53 4.28 -3.28 -6.14
N LEU A 54 3.29 -2.67 -6.79
CA LEU A 54 3.49 -1.72 -7.89
C LEU A 54 3.91 -0.34 -7.38
N ASN A 55 3.44 0.07 -6.20
CA ASN A 55 3.77 1.32 -5.52
C ASN A 55 4.99 1.19 -4.60
N ALA A 56 5.93 0.31 -4.92
CA ALA A 56 7.15 0.10 -4.12
C ALA A 56 8.05 1.35 -4.01
N ASP A 57 7.72 2.46 -4.70
CA ASP A 57 8.41 3.73 -4.58
C ASP A 57 8.03 4.44 -3.26
N HIS A 58 8.74 4.09 -2.19
CA HIS A 58 8.60 4.70 -0.87
C HIS A 58 9.31 6.07 -0.80
N SER A 59 9.87 6.59 -1.91
CA SER A 59 10.69 7.80 -1.89
C SER A 59 9.95 9.03 -1.34
N GLU A 60 8.65 9.15 -1.58
CA GLU A 60 7.84 10.24 -1.01
C GLU A 60 7.66 10.11 0.50
N VAL A 61 7.48 8.88 1.00
CA VAL A 61 7.40 8.58 2.44
C VAL A 61 8.75 8.82 3.10
N ASP A 62 9.83 8.31 2.51
CA ASP A 62 11.21 8.49 2.98
C ASP A 62 11.59 9.98 2.99
N ALA A 63 11.22 10.74 1.95
CA ALA A 63 11.44 12.17 1.89
C ALA A 63 10.64 12.94 2.96
N ALA A 64 9.39 12.56 3.19
CA ALA A 64 8.56 13.16 4.24
C ALA A 64 9.13 12.88 5.64
N LEU A 65 9.59 11.66 5.90
CA LEU A 65 10.24 11.29 7.16
C LEU A 65 11.57 12.02 7.35
N ALA A 66 12.39 12.09 6.29
CA ALA A 66 13.65 12.82 6.31
C ALA A 66 13.46 14.32 6.55
N HIS A 67 12.39 14.92 6.01
CA HIS A 67 12.05 16.32 6.26
C HIS A 67 11.74 16.58 7.74
N LEU A 68 11.13 15.60 8.42
CA LEU A 68 10.88 15.63 9.87
C LEU A 68 12.12 15.23 10.70
N GLY A 69 13.22 14.81 10.07
CA GLY A 69 14.44 14.39 10.75
C GLY A 69 14.45 12.94 11.24
N PHE A 70 13.54 12.09 10.74
CA PHE A 70 13.44 10.68 11.13
C PHE A 70 13.82 9.75 9.98
N GLY A 71 14.48 8.64 10.31
CA GLY A 71 14.87 7.61 9.33
C GLY A 71 13.79 6.56 9.08
N ASP A 72 12.82 6.46 9.99
CA ASP A 72 11.69 5.54 9.87
C ASP A 72 10.49 6.04 10.70
N GLU A 73 9.33 5.42 10.48
CA GLU A 73 8.10 5.73 11.20
C GLU A 73 8.15 5.34 12.69
N ALA A 74 8.96 4.36 13.07
CA ALA A 74 9.05 3.91 14.45
C ALA A 74 9.72 4.98 15.33
N ALA A 75 10.77 5.61 14.80
CA ALA A 75 11.46 6.74 15.40
C ALA A 75 10.54 7.96 15.52
N LEU A 76 9.81 8.30 14.45
CA LEU A 76 8.81 9.38 14.49
C LEU A 76 7.74 9.11 15.57
N ALA A 77 7.19 7.90 15.60
CA ALA A 77 6.17 7.53 16.58
C ALA A 77 6.69 7.56 18.03
N ALA A 78 7.96 7.25 18.25
CA ALA A 78 8.60 7.36 19.56
C ALA A 78 8.72 8.83 19.99
N ALA A 79 9.17 9.72 19.10
CA ALA A 79 9.29 11.16 19.38
C ALA A 79 7.94 11.83 19.66
N ILE A 80 6.90 11.48 18.90
CA ILE A 80 5.52 11.95 19.16
C ILE A 80 5.07 11.53 20.55
N ARG A 81 5.27 10.26 20.93
CA ARG A 81 4.88 9.77 22.28
C ARG A 81 5.68 10.41 23.40
N ALA A 82 6.92 10.84 23.13
CA ALA A 82 7.77 11.54 24.07
C ALA A 82 7.43 13.05 24.20
N GLY A 83 6.55 13.59 23.35
CA GLY A 83 6.21 15.02 23.32
C GLY A 83 7.31 15.90 22.73
N GLU A 84 8.30 15.31 22.05
CA GLU A 84 9.46 16.01 21.50
C GLU A 84 9.10 16.92 20.32
N LEU A 85 7.90 16.73 19.77
CA LEU A 85 7.40 17.46 18.59
C LEU A 85 6.25 18.42 18.90
N ASP A 86 5.91 18.62 20.18
CA ASP A 86 4.79 19.48 20.61
C ASP A 86 5.00 20.97 20.27
N ALA A 87 6.25 21.37 20.00
CA ALA A 87 6.59 22.73 19.59
C ALA A 87 6.31 23.02 18.09
N GLY A 88 6.08 22.00 17.27
CA GLY A 88 5.87 22.12 15.82
C GLY A 88 4.78 21.18 15.28
N PRO A 89 3.54 21.23 15.81
CA PRO A 89 2.50 20.26 15.49
C PRO A 89 2.05 20.30 14.03
N ASP A 90 2.11 21.46 13.37
CA ASP A 90 1.66 21.63 11.98
C ASP A 90 2.55 20.88 10.98
N ASP A 91 3.87 20.93 11.18
CA ASP A 91 4.85 20.24 10.32
C ASP A 91 4.72 18.71 10.48
N VAL A 92 4.52 18.24 11.72
CA VAL A 92 4.24 16.82 11.98
C VAL A 92 2.95 16.36 11.32
N LEU A 93 1.89 17.16 11.40
CA LEU A 93 0.61 16.87 10.74
C LEU A 93 0.75 16.80 9.22
N ALA A 94 1.55 17.67 8.61
CA ALA A 94 1.83 17.65 7.18
C ALA A 94 2.56 16.36 6.76
N GLY A 95 3.61 15.96 7.50
CA GLY A 95 4.32 14.72 7.23
C GLY A 95 3.46 13.47 7.43
N LEU A 96 2.67 13.42 8.51
CA LEU A 96 1.73 12.30 8.74
C LEU A 96 0.69 12.19 7.63
N ARG A 97 0.18 13.31 7.10
CA ARG A 97 -0.74 13.30 5.97
C ARG A 97 -0.10 12.72 4.70
N ALA A 98 1.16 13.02 4.43
CA ALA A 98 1.88 12.44 3.29
C ALA A 98 2.02 10.91 3.43
N VAL A 99 2.45 10.43 4.61
CA VAL A 99 2.58 8.99 4.90
C VAL A 99 1.22 8.27 4.79
N VAL A 100 0.17 8.83 5.40
CA VAL A 100 -1.17 8.24 5.37
C VAL A 100 -1.78 8.32 3.97
N GLY A 101 -1.58 9.41 3.24
CA GLY A 101 -2.03 9.57 1.86
C GLY A 101 -1.45 8.50 0.94
N HIS A 102 -0.15 8.23 1.06
CA HIS A 102 0.50 7.15 0.30
C HIS A 102 -0.12 5.77 0.60
N ARG A 103 -0.39 5.47 1.88
CA ARG A 103 -1.10 4.23 2.28
C ARG A 103 -2.53 4.18 1.77
N LEU A 104 -3.25 5.30 1.81
CA LEU A 104 -4.62 5.39 1.31
C LEU A 104 -4.67 5.20 -0.21
N ALA A 105 -3.72 5.75 -0.96
CA ALA A 105 -3.63 5.52 -2.41
C ALA A 105 -3.44 4.03 -2.75
N ALA A 106 -2.67 3.30 -1.94
CA ALA A 106 -2.49 1.86 -2.08
C ALA A 106 -3.75 1.06 -1.65
N ALA A 107 -4.34 1.38 -0.50
CA ALA A 107 -5.47 0.61 0.06
C ALA A 107 -6.81 0.95 -0.60
N HIS A 108 -7.11 2.25 -0.75
CA HIS A 108 -8.39 2.83 -1.16
C HIS A 108 -8.20 4.04 -2.11
N PRO A 109 -7.88 3.80 -3.40
CA PRO A 109 -7.72 4.88 -4.37
C PRO A 109 -9.00 5.73 -4.52
N GLY A 110 -8.84 7.05 -4.52
CA GLY A 110 -9.93 8.03 -4.64
C GLY A 110 -10.60 8.44 -3.32
N TYR A 111 -10.15 7.91 -2.18
CA TYR A 111 -10.69 8.27 -0.85
C TYR A 111 -10.36 9.71 -0.43
N ASP A 112 -9.20 10.21 -0.84
CA ASP A 112 -8.70 11.57 -0.64
C ASP A 112 -9.31 12.60 -1.60
N SER A 113 -10.12 12.14 -2.56
CA SER A 113 -10.72 12.95 -3.63
C SER A 113 -12.18 13.34 -3.38
N CYS A 114 -12.71 13.08 -2.17
CA CYS A 114 -14.09 13.36 -1.75
C CYS A 114 -14.24 14.67 -0.98
#